data_AF-A0A8E0IGE5-F1
#
_entry.id   AF-A0A8E0IGE5-F1
#
_cell.length_a   1.000
_cell.length_b   1.000
_cell.length_c   1.000
_cell.angle_alpha   90.00
_cell.angle_beta   90.00
_cell.angle_gamma   90.00
#
_symmetry.space_group_name_H-M   'P 1'
#
loop_
_entity.id
_entity.type
_entity.pdbx_description
1 polymer ?
#
loop_
_entity_poly.entity_id
_entity_poly.type
_entity_poly.pdbx_seq_one_letter_code
_entity_poly.pdbx_strand_id
1 'polypeptide(L)' 'MQEQSKAKTSSKIDVKKIFSRLGPLLALVVLVILVTIMSPTFVSPANLLNLLRQVSINAVIAFGMTFVI' A
#
# COMPACT_ATOMS: atom_id res chain seq x y z
N MET A 1 -33.93 -39.59 6.63
CA MET A 1 -33.75 -38.67 5.48
C MET A 1 -33.96 -37.23 5.92
N GLN A 2 -33.39 -36.28 5.16
CA GLN A 2 -33.14 -34.85 5.43
C GLN A 2 -31.82 -34.67 6.22
N GLU A 3 -30.61 -34.55 5.68
CA GLU A 3 -30.06 -34.01 4.43
C GLU A 3 -30.60 -32.65 3.96
N GLN A 4 -29.66 -31.73 3.72
CA GLN A 4 -29.79 -30.40 3.14
C GLN A 4 -30.18 -29.28 4.11
N SER A 5 -29.30 -28.30 4.33
CA SER A 5 -29.23 -27.16 3.40
C SER A 5 -28.51 -25.95 4.01
N LYS A 6 -27.62 -25.38 3.20
CA LYS A 6 -26.98 -24.06 3.28
C LYS A 6 -25.85 -23.86 4.28
N ALA A 7 -24.66 -24.20 3.77
CA ALA A 7 -23.57 -23.25 3.70
C ALA A 7 -24.07 -21.80 3.55
N LYS A 8 -23.91 -21.00 4.60
CA LYS A 8 -23.96 -19.55 4.52
C LYS A 8 -22.84 -18.99 5.40
N THR A 9 -21.61 -19.15 4.92
CA THR A 9 -20.50 -18.30 5.36
C THR A 9 -20.86 -16.87 4.98
N SER A 10 -21.54 -16.18 5.89
CA SER A 10 -21.69 -14.74 5.84
C SER A 10 -20.29 -14.17 6.08
N SER A 11 -19.52 -13.99 5.02
CA SER A 11 -18.29 -13.21 5.04
C SER A 11 -18.67 -11.75 5.33
N LYS A 12 -18.85 -11.43 6.61
CA LYS A 12 -18.83 -10.05 7.06
C LYS A 12 -17.43 -9.55 6.72
N ILE A 13 -17.34 -8.70 5.69
CA ILE A 13 -16.11 -7.99 5.37
C ILE A 13 -15.84 -7.11 6.59
N ASP A 14 -14.95 -7.56 7.47
CA ASP A 14 -14.51 -6.78 8.63
C ASP A 14 -13.66 -5.62 8.13
N VAL A 15 -14.34 -4.54 7.74
CA VAL A 15 -13.74 -3.28 7.30
C VAL A 15 -12.69 -2.79 8.29
N LYS A 16 -12.92 -2.97 9.61
CA LYS A 16 -11.95 -2.65 10.67
C LYS A 16 -10.63 -3.44 10.54
N LYS A 17 -10.69 -4.70 10.09
CA LYS A 17 -9.53 -5.60 9.93
C LYS A 17 -8.76 -5.33 8.63
N ILE A 18 -9.44 -4.79 7.62
CA ILE A 18 -8.85 -4.34 6.36
C ILE A 18 -8.12 -3.01 6.56
N PHE A 19 -8.75 -2.05 7.24
CA PHE A 19 -8.13 -0.77 7.56
C PHE A 19 -6.89 -0.91 8.46
N SER A 20 -6.89 -1.83 9.43
CA SER A 20 -5.72 -2.03 10.29
C SER A 20 -4.51 -2.64 9.56
N ARG A 21 -4.73 -3.40 8.48
CA ARG A 21 -3.65 -3.97 7.67
C ARG A 21 -3.18 -3.04 6.56
N LEU A 22 -4.10 -2.25 5.99
CA LEU A 22 -3.83 -1.33 4.90
C LEU A 22 -3.55 0.10 5.36
N GLY A 23 -3.51 0.37 6.67
CA GLY A 23 -3.26 1.69 7.25
C GLY A 23 -2.07 2.42 6.62
N PRO A 24 -0.87 1.79 6.51
CA PRO A 24 0.27 2.41 5.84
C PRO A 24 0.02 2.72 4.36
N LEU A 25 -0.69 1.85 3.65
CA LEU A 25 -1.02 2.04 2.24
C LEU A 25 -2.02 3.20 2.06
N LEU A 26 -3.03 3.29 2.93
CA LEU A 26 -3.99 4.39 2.97
C LEU A 26 -3.29 5.72 3.28
N ALA A 27 -2.38 5.74 4.26
CA ALA A 27 -1.58 6.91 4.57
C ALA A 27 -0.72 7.36 3.37
N LEU A 28 -0.13 6.41 2.64
CA LEU A 28 0.62 6.69 1.42
C LEU A 28 -0.26 7.35 0.35
N VAL A 29 -1.45 6.81 0.09
CA VAL A 29 -2.38 7.38 -0.90
C VAL A 29 -2.78 8.81 -0.52
N VAL A 30 -3.14 9.04 0.75
CA VAL A 30 -3.48 10.38 1.24
C VAL A 30 -2.30 11.34 1.08
N LEU A 31 -1.09 10.91 1.43
CA LEU A 31 0.12 11.72 1.27
C LEU A 31 0.38 12.09 -0.19
N VAL A 32 0.27 11.13 -1.11
CA VAL A 32 0.44 11.38 -2.55
C VAL A 32 -0.57 12.41 -3.04
N ILE A 33 -1.85 12.29 -2.66
CA ILE A 33 -2.89 13.26 -3.03
C ILE A 33 -2.56 14.65 -2.49
N LEU A 34 -2.21 14.76 -1.20
CA LEU A 34 -1.88 16.04 -0.58
C LEU A 34 -0.70 16.73 -1.27
N VAL A 35 0.40 16.00 -1.50
CA VAL A 35 1.60 16.54 -2.15
C VAL A 35 1.31 16.91 -3.60
N THR A 36 0.45 16.15 -4.30
CA THR A 36 0.03 16.47 -5.68
C THR A 36 -0.77 17.78 -5.73
N ILE A 37 -1.63 18.04 -4.75
CA ILE A 37 -2.38 19.30 -4.67
C ILE A 37 -1.44 20.47 -4.35
N MET A 38 -0.49 20.29 -3.43
CA MET A 38 0.48 21.32 -3.06
C MET A 38 1.52 21.59 -4.17
N SER A 39 1.86 20.56 -4.95
CA SER A 39 2.83 20.62 -6.03
C SER A 39 2.37 19.73 -7.19
N PRO A 40 1.64 20.26 -8.18
CA PRO A 40 1.13 19.47 -9.30
C PRO A 40 2.24 18.91 -10.19
N THR A 41 3.45 19.48 -10.14
CA THR A 41 4.63 18.94 -10.83
C THR A 41 5.19 17.67 -10.17
N PHE A 42 4.75 17.33 -8.96
CA PHE A 42 5.15 16.10 -8.25
C PHE A 42 4.84 14.83 -9.05
N VAL A 43 3.70 14.78 -9.72
CA VAL A 43 3.28 13.62 -10.54
C VAL A 43 3.78 13.68 -11.97
N SER A 44 4.65 14.65 -12.32
CA SER A 44 5.27 14.68 -13.63
C SER A 44 6.10 13.40 -13.86
N PRO A 45 6.18 12.88 -15.09
CA PRO A 45 6.95 11.67 -15.39
C PRO A 45 8.41 11.78 -14.94
N ALA A 46 9.04 12.95 -15.11
CA ALA A 46 10.41 13.18 -14.68
C ALA A 46 10.57 13.07 -13.16
N ASN A 47 9.68 13.70 -12.38
CA ASN A 47 9.76 13.65 -10.93
C ASN A 47 9.43 12.25 -10.39
N LEU A 48 8.43 11.58 -10.97
CA LEU A 48 8.07 10.22 -10.58
C LEU A 48 9.22 9.23 -10.86
N LEU A 49 9.83 9.30 -12.04
CA LEU A 49 10.99 8.46 -12.37
C LEU A 49 12.18 8.75 -11.44
N ASN A 50 12.41 10.02 -11.09
CA ASN A 50 13.46 10.39 -10.15
C ASN A 50 13.18 9.85 -8.74
N LEU A 51 11.94 9.91 -8.25
CA LEU A 51 11.54 9.34 -6.97
C LEU A 51 11.64 7.81 -6.97
N LEU A 52 11.13 7.14 -8.01
CA LEU A 52 11.21 5.69 -8.14
C LEU A 52 12.67 5.21 -8.15
N ARG A 53 13.55 5.93 -8.85
CA ARG A 53 14.99 5.62 -8.85
C ARG A 53 15.58 5.72 -7.44
N GLN A 54 15.26 6.80 -6.71
CA GLN A 54 15.73 6.98 -5.33
C GLN A 54 15.20 5.89 -4.39
N VAL A 55 13.90 5.56 -4.47
CA VAL A 55 13.29 4.50 -3.66
C VAL A 55 13.91 3.15 -3.98
N SER A 56 14.13 2.82 -5.25
CA SER A 56 14.82 1.58 -5.65
C SER A 56 16.24 1.50 -5.10
N ILE A 57 17.02 2.58 -5.14
CA ILE A 57 18.36 2.64 -4.56
C ILE A 57 18.29 2.39 -3.05
N ASN A 58 17.40 3.09 -2.35
CA ASN A 58 17.21 2.93 -0.90
C ASN A 58 16.77 1.51 -0.54
N ALA A 59 15.91 0.89 -1.35
CA ALA A 59 15.46 -0.49 -1.16
C ALA A 59 16.62 -1.49 -1.31
N VAL A 60 17.49 -1.31 -2.32
CA VAL A 60 18.68 -2.16 -2.51
C VAL A 60 19.66 -2.00 -1.35
N ILE A 61 19.91 -0.77 -0.90
CA ILE A 61 20.78 -0.51 0.26
C ILE A 61 20.20 -1.15 1.52
N ALA A 62 18.92 -0.92 1.81
CA ALA A 62 18.24 -1.50 2.96
C ALA A 62 18.27 -3.03 2.94
N PHE A 63 18.03 -3.63 1.76
CA PHE A 63 18.16 -5.07 1.56
C PHE A 63 19.59 -5.54 1.85
N GLY A 64 20.61 -4.84 1.35
CA GLY A 64 22.02 -5.11 1.67
C GLY A 64 22.31 -5.07 3.18
N MET A 65 21.74 -4.10 3.90
CA MET A 65 21.89 -4.02 5.36
C MET A 65 21.30 -5.24 6.10
N THR A 66 20.28 -5.90 5.55
CA THR A 66 19.72 -7.11 6.16
C THR A 66 20.63 -8.34 6.10
N PHE A 67 21.61 -8.38 5.19
CA PHE A 67 22.59 -9.48 5.12
C PHE A 67 23.83 -9.26 5.98
N VAL A 68 24.05 -8.01 6.42
CA VAL A 68 25.21 -7.63 7.24
C VAL A 68 24.98 -7.87 8.72
N ILE A 69 23.71 -7.82 9.17
CA ILE A 69 23.29 -8.10 10.55
C ILE A 69 23.14 -9.61 10.73
#